data_AF-A0A1C5LUS5-F1
#
_entry.id   AF-A0A1C5LUS5-F1
#
_cell.length_a   1.000
_cell.length_b   1.000
_cell.length_c   1.000
_cell.angle_alpha   90.00
_cell.angle_beta   90.00
_cell.angle_gamma   90.00
#
_symmetry.space_group_name_H-M   'P 1'
#
loop_
_entity.id
_entity.type
_entity.pdbx_description
1 polymer ?
#
loop_
_entity_poly.entity_id
_entity_poly.type
_entity_poly.pdbx_seq_one_letter_code
_entity_poly.pdbx_strand_id
1 'polypeptide(L)'
;MDKKVVVLIDSGINKLDFCDCLVGGKHFYVEENYVCCDDSFDDDNGHGSACAYTIKSIFPETQFYIIKILDQNLETVYPVLEAALEHCMDLKYHIINLSLSLLEEVGSVNLKLICDALQKKGKIIVASVSNGHRQSFPAAYPSVIGVRGSFFSSSEEYWYNSKEDIQCIADISPTFTSWTLDNYFMFSGNSRACAVISGLLLKLETDYNMILNLESAGLILEKNATRNDWTENDIVAFTDTYVIGHQQVCDQSVLVAVHQILSDIMGWGDNIVVDLNTNLFKNGLIHTNKIKQLIIDLEKQFGITINHSNIKYTSLCSINSIGKLIGGIVDEKTKIDS
;
A
#
# COMPACT_ATOMS: atom_id res chain seq x y z
N MET A 1 7.41 13.26 -23.28
CA MET A 1 7.35 11.95 -22.60
C MET A 1 5.89 11.68 -22.34
N ASP A 2 5.38 10.52 -22.75
CA ASP A 2 3.99 10.16 -22.42
C ASP A 2 3.85 10.06 -20.90
N LYS A 3 2.76 10.62 -20.39
CA LYS A 3 2.48 10.64 -18.94
C LYS A 3 2.32 9.20 -18.43
N LYS A 4 3.05 8.86 -17.36
CA LYS A 4 2.98 7.57 -16.67
C LYS A 4 1.78 7.58 -15.73
N VAL A 5 0.67 7.00 -16.19
CA VAL A 5 -0.63 7.12 -15.51
C VAL A 5 -1.11 5.76 -15.00
N VAL A 6 -1.52 5.71 -13.74
CA VAL A 6 -2.33 4.62 -13.18
C VAL A 6 -3.79 5.05 -13.12
N VAL A 7 -4.69 4.20 -13.61
CA VAL A 7 -6.13 4.31 -13.31
C VAL A 7 -6.36 3.69 -11.93
N LEU A 8 -6.73 4.50 -10.95
CA LEU A 8 -6.96 4.06 -9.58
C LEU A 8 -8.47 3.93 -9.33
N ILE A 9 -8.95 2.70 -9.19
CA ILE A 9 -10.36 2.39 -8.89
C ILE A 9 -10.48 2.09 -7.39
N ASP A 10 -11.03 3.03 -6.62
CA ASP A 10 -11.00 2.99 -5.14
C ASP A 10 -12.04 3.96 -4.50
N SER A 11 -11.79 4.46 -3.28
CA SER A 11 -12.62 5.43 -2.54
C SER A 11 -12.46 6.90 -2.99
N GLY A 12 -11.57 7.17 -3.93
CA GLY A 12 -11.31 8.51 -4.46
C GLY A 12 -9.86 8.95 -4.27
N ILE A 13 -9.63 10.26 -4.32
CA ILE A 13 -8.31 10.87 -4.00
C ILE A 13 -8.45 12.14 -3.15
N ASN A 14 -7.51 12.36 -2.23
CA ASN A 14 -7.32 13.66 -1.61
C ASN A 14 -6.71 14.62 -2.65
N LYS A 15 -7.53 15.51 -3.21
CA LYS A 15 -7.07 16.42 -4.27
C LYS A 15 -6.01 17.43 -3.81
N LEU A 16 -5.92 17.75 -2.52
CA LEU A 16 -4.91 18.69 -2.00
C LEU A 16 -3.52 18.04 -2.08
N ASP A 17 -3.42 16.80 -1.60
CA ASP A 17 -2.16 16.05 -1.55
C ASP A 17 -1.65 15.65 -2.95
N PHE A 18 -2.57 15.49 -3.91
CA PHE A 18 -2.26 14.97 -5.26
C PHE A 18 -2.54 15.95 -6.41
N CYS A 19 -2.80 17.24 -6.12
CA CYS A 19 -3.23 18.24 -7.12
C CYS A 19 -2.36 18.28 -8.41
N ASP A 20 -1.03 18.17 -8.27
CA ASP A 20 -0.08 18.26 -9.39
C ASP A 20 0.06 16.98 -10.21
N CYS A 21 -0.59 15.89 -9.81
CA CYS A 21 -0.47 14.59 -10.47
C CYS A 21 -1.80 13.96 -10.91
N LEU A 22 -2.89 14.74 -10.92
CA LEU A 22 -4.17 14.29 -11.45
C LEU A 22 -4.31 14.59 -12.95
N VAL A 23 -4.78 13.60 -13.71
CA VAL A 23 -5.09 13.77 -15.15
C VAL A 23 -6.58 13.71 -15.47
N GLY A 24 -7.42 13.42 -14.47
CA GLY A 24 -8.87 13.38 -14.55
C GLY A 24 -9.45 12.41 -13.53
N GLY A 25 -10.77 12.30 -13.51
CA GLY A 25 -11.44 11.29 -12.73
C GLY A 25 -12.94 11.23 -12.99
N LYS A 26 -13.55 10.16 -12.51
CA LYS A 26 -14.99 9.89 -12.52
C LYS A 26 -15.40 9.27 -11.20
N HIS A 27 -16.67 9.39 -10.88
CA HIS A 27 -17.28 8.69 -9.77
C HIS A 27 -18.52 7.95 -10.28
N PHE A 28 -18.63 6.68 -9.92
CA PHE A 28 -19.77 5.82 -10.26
C PHE A 28 -20.46 5.40 -8.97
N TYR A 29 -21.79 5.50 -8.95
CA TYR A 29 -22.61 5.22 -7.77
C TYR A 29 -24.00 4.74 -8.18
N VAL A 30 -24.79 4.26 -7.22
CA VAL A 30 -26.20 3.91 -7.45
C VAL A 30 -27.11 4.99 -6.88
N GLU A 31 -28.04 5.46 -7.70
CA GLU A 31 -29.13 6.36 -7.30
C GLU A 31 -30.45 5.85 -7.90
N GLU A 32 -31.48 5.72 -7.08
CA GLU A 32 -32.80 5.20 -7.50
C GLU A 32 -32.78 3.86 -8.29
N ASN A 33 -31.81 2.98 -7.98
CA ASN A 33 -31.53 1.71 -8.67
C ASN A 33 -30.89 1.82 -10.07
N TYR A 34 -30.40 3.00 -10.43
CA TYR A 34 -29.62 3.22 -11.65
C TYR A 34 -28.15 3.45 -11.32
N VAL A 35 -27.26 2.95 -12.17
CA VAL A 35 -25.84 3.33 -12.10
C VAL A 35 -25.69 4.72 -12.71
N CYS A 36 -25.27 5.68 -11.88
CA CYS A 36 -25.03 7.06 -12.25
C CYS A 36 -23.52 7.33 -12.32
N CYS A 37 -23.15 8.41 -13.00
CA CYS A 37 -21.77 8.90 -13.00
C CYS A 37 -21.70 10.42 -12.93
N ASP A 38 -20.72 10.92 -12.19
CA ASP A 38 -20.36 12.33 -12.12
C ASP A 38 -18.83 12.52 -12.02
N ASP A 39 -18.40 13.74 -11.69
CA ASP A 39 -16.99 14.12 -11.56
C ASP A 39 -16.54 14.28 -10.09
N SER A 40 -17.32 13.73 -9.13
CA SER A 40 -17.12 13.90 -7.69
C SER A 40 -16.26 12.79 -7.08
N PHE A 41 -14.96 12.80 -7.37
CA PHE A 41 -14.02 11.73 -6.96
C PHE A 41 -13.12 12.10 -5.76
N ASP A 42 -13.57 12.99 -4.87
CA ASP A 42 -12.87 13.28 -3.61
C ASP A 42 -12.91 12.07 -2.68
N ASP A 43 -11.79 11.82 -1.99
CA ASP A 43 -11.66 10.73 -1.02
C ASP A 43 -12.24 11.13 0.33
N ASP A 44 -13.33 10.49 0.73
CA ASP A 44 -14.00 10.63 2.02
C ASP A 44 -13.64 9.52 3.00
N ASN A 45 -12.83 8.53 2.59
CA ASN A 45 -12.38 7.42 3.42
C ASN A 45 -10.87 7.47 3.71
N GLY A 46 -10.06 7.69 2.69
CA GLY A 46 -8.59 7.76 2.75
C GLY A 46 -7.87 6.56 2.14
N HIS A 47 -8.56 5.44 1.87
CA HIS A 47 -7.96 4.23 1.30
C HIS A 47 -7.36 4.46 -0.09
N GLY A 48 -8.11 5.08 -1.01
CA GLY A 48 -7.62 5.42 -2.35
C GLY A 48 -6.40 6.33 -2.31
N SER A 49 -6.42 7.35 -1.45
CA SER A 49 -5.26 8.23 -1.23
C SER A 49 -4.04 7.46 -0.72
N ALA A 50 -4.24 6.47 0.15
CA ALA A 50 -3.15 5.63 0.67
C ALA A 50 -2.56 4.69 -0.40
N CYS A 51 -3.40 4.13 -1.28
CA CYS A 51 -2.97 3.42 -2.48
C CYS A 51 -2.11 4.33 -3.38
N ALA A 52 -2.56 5.57 -3.62
CA ALA A 52 -1.82 6.54 -4.43
C ALA A 52 -0.47 6.92 -3.82
N TYR A 53 -0.39 7.11 -2.50
CA TYR A 53 0.87 7.32 -1.78
C TYR A 53 1.84 6.16 -1.99
N THR A 54 1.34 4.93 -1.88
CA THR A 54 2.14 3.72 -2.11
C THR A 54 2.68 3.67 -3.52
N ILE A 55 1.83 3.90 -4.54
CA ILE A 55 2.26 3.91 -5.95
C ILE A 55 3.33 4.98 -6.19
N LYS A 56 3.16 6.20 -5.66
CA LYS A 56 4.17 7.27 -5.78
C LYS A 56 5.48 6.96 -5.06
N SER A 57 5.44 6.20 -3.95
CA SER A 57 6.66 5.77 -3.26
C SER A 57 7.52 4.84 -4.10
N ILE A 58 6.90 4.06 -5.00
CA ILE A 58 7.60 3.18 -5.94
C ILE A 58 8.01 3.94 -7.21
N PHE A 59 7.11 4.77 -7.74
CA PHE A 59 7.36 5.57 -8.94
C PHE A 59 6.89 7.02 -8.74
N PRO A 60 7.78 7.95 -8.32
CA PRO A 60 7.41 9.32 -7.94
C PRO A 60 6.75 10.15 -9.04
N GLU A 61 7.07 9.87 -10.31
CA GLU A 61 6.51 10.57 -11.48
C GLU A 61 5.09 10.10 -11.84
N THR A 62 4.51 9.14 -11.10
CA THR A 62 3.16 8.65 -11.36
C THR A 62 2.14 9.78 -11.35
N GLN A 63 1.29 9.78 -12.37
CA GLN A 63 0.04 10.52 -12.45
C GLN A 63 -1.17 9.58 -12.30
N PHE A 64 -2.32 10.12 -11.94
CA PHE A 64 -3.50 9.33 -11.63
C PHE A 64 -4.73 9.78 -12.40
N TYR A 65 -5.45 8.79 -12.94
CA TYR A 65 -6.85 8.95 -13.32
C TYR A 65 -7.70 8.23 -12.28
N ILE A 66 -8.59 8.96 -11.60
CA ILE A 66 -9.31 8.41 -10.44
C ILE A 66 -10.68 7.91 -10.86
N ILE A 67 -11.04 6.71 -10.44
CA ILE A 67 -12.41 6.21 -10.54
C ILE A 67 -12.89 5.88 -9.13
N LYS A 68 -13.69 6.77 -8.55
CA LYS A 68 -14.30 6.53 -7.25
C LYS A 68 -15.49 5.59 -7.42
N ILE A 69 -15.47 4.48 -6.70
CA ILE A 69 -16.61 3.54 -6.64
C ILE A 69 -16.94 3.05 -5.24
N LEU A 70 -16.03 3.26 -4.28
CA LEU A 70 -16.21 2.85 -2.90
C LEU A 70 -16.78 4.01 -2.08
N ASP A 71 -17.70 3.69 -1.18
CA ASP A 71 -18.23 4.64 -0.22
C ASP A 71 -17.31 4.80 1.01
N GLN A 72 -17.76 5.59 1.99
CA GLN A 72 -17.06 5.82 3.25
C GLN A 72 -16.78 4.54 4.08
N ASN A 73 -17.50 3.44 3.81
CA ASN A 73 -17.33 2.14 4.46
C ASN A 73 -16.48 1.16 3.63
N LEU A 74 -15.94 1.61 2.49
CA LEU A 74 -15.25 0.79 1.49
C LEU A 74 -16.13 -0.25 0.80
N GLU A 75 -17.42 0.06 0.67
CA GLU A 75 -18.40 -0.82 0.03
C GLU A 75 -18.78 -0.30 -1.36
N THR A 76 -19.10 -1.24 -2.25
CA THR A 76 -19.65 -0.97 -3.59
C THR A 76 -20.49 -2.16 -4.04
N VAL A 77 -21.14 -2.02 -5.20
CA VAL A 77 -21.99 -3.07 -5.78
C VAL A 77 -21.52 -3.46 -7.17
N TYR A 78 -21.83 -4.70 -7.58
CA TYR A 78 -21.40 -5.26 -8.87
C TYR A 78 -21.65 -4.32 -10.07
N PRO A 79 -22.85 -3.75 -10.28
CA PRO A 79 -23.10 -2.90 -11.44
C PRO A 79 -22.21 -1.65 -11.50
N VAL A 80 -21.81 -1.11 -10.35
CA VAL A 80 -20.91 0.07 -10.27
C VAL A 80 -19.49 -0.34 -10.67
N LEU A 81 -18.99 -1.47 -10.17
CA LEU A 81 -17.69 -2.01 -10.56
C LEU A 81 -17.64 -2.33 -12.06
N GLU A 82 -18.69 -2.96 -12.59
CA GLU A 82 -18.80 -3.27 -14.02
C GLU A 82 -18.74 -1.98 -14.87
N ALA A 83 -19.55 -0.96 -14.54
CA ALA A 83 -19.55 0.32 -15.26
C ALA A 83 -18.19 1.04 -15.19
N ALA A 84 -17.52 1.00 -14.03
CA ALA A 84 -16.20 1.59 -13.87
C ALA A 84 -15.13 0.90 -14.73
N LEU A 85 -15.17 -0.43 -14.83
CA LEU A 85 -14.27 -1.20 -15.69
C LEU A 85 -14.61 -1.03 -17.18
N GLU A 86 -15.88 -0.94 -17.54
CA GLU A 86 -16.30 -0.59 -18.90
C GLU A 86 -15.80 0.79 -19.31
N HIS A 87 -15.88 1.80 -18.43
CA HIS A 87 -15.32 3.13 -18.66
C HIS A 87 -13.80 3.08 -18.98
N CYS A 88 -13.07 2.14 -18.37
CA CYS A 88 -11.65 1.95 -18.65
C CYS A 88 -11.34 1.49 -20.09
N MET A 89 -12.32 0.93 -20.82
CA MET A 89 -12.13 0.47 -22.19
C MET A 89 -11.81 1.61 -23.17
N ASP A 90 -12.26 2.83 -22.86
CA ASP A 90 -12.13 4.01 -23.72
C ASP A 90 -11.05 4.97 -23.24
N LEU A 91 -10.53 4.76 -22.02
CA LEU A 91 -9.37 5.50 -21.53
C LEU A 91 -8.13 5.13 -22.37
N LYS A 92 -7.22 6.08 -22.56
CA LYS A 92 -5.92 5.82 -23.20
C LYS A 92 -4.89 5.16 -22.27
N TYR A 93 -5.14 5.17 -20.96
CA TYR A 93 -4.26 4.62 -19.92
C TYR A 93 -4.45 3.11 -19.81
N HIS A 94 -3.38 2.37 -19.51
CA HIS A 94 -3.40 0.91 -19.60
C HIS A 94 -3.15 0.17 -18.28
N ILE A 95 -2.56 0.79 -17.25
CA ILE A 95 -2.41 0.17 -15.93
C ILE A 95 -3.59 0.58 -15.04
N ILE A 96 -4.33 -0.41 -14.52
CA ILE A 96 -5.50 -0.25 -13.66
C ILE A 96 -5.19 -0.90 -12.30
N ASN A 97 -5.15 -0.09 -11.25
CA ASN A 97 -5.05 -0.56 -9.87
C ASN A 97 -6.45 -0.75 -9.29
N LEU A 98 -6.75 -1.99 -8.88
CA LEU A 98 -8.04 -2.39 -8.34
C LEU A 98 -7.86 -3.03 -6.96
N SER A 99 -7.68 -2.19 -5.94
CA SER A 99 -7.46 -2.62 -4.55
C SER A 99 -8.77 -2.94 -3.83
N LEU A 100 -9.58 -3.79 -4.44
CA LEU A 100 -10.85 -4.30 -3.91
C LEU A 100 -11.03 -5.77 -4.32
N SER A 101 -11.93 -6.46 -3.64
CA SER A 101 -12.17 -7.88 -3.89
C SER A 101 -13.61 -8.29 -3.65
N LEU A 102 -14.02 -9.34 -4.34
CA LEU A 102 -15.32 -9.99 -4.27
C LEU A 102 -15.10 -11.45 -3.88
N LEU A 103 -15.79 -11.91 -2.83
CA LEU A 103 -15.62 -13.28 -2.31
C LEU A 103 -16.35 -14.33 -3.15
N GLU A 104 -17.40 -13.94 -3.86
CA GLU A 104 -18.22 -14.86 -4.66
C GLU A 104 -18.07 -14.56 -6.17
N GLU A 105 -17.67 -15.56 -6.94
CA GLU A 105 -17.67 -15.52 -8.41
C GLU A 105 -19.09 -15.45 -8.99
N VAL A 106 -20.05 -16.04 -8.26
CA VAL A 106 -21.38 -16.42 -8.74
C VAL A 106 -22.26 -15.22 -9.12
N GLY A 107 -21.89 -14.02 -8.68
CA GLY A 107 -22.65 -12.79 -8.91
C GLY A 107 -22.51 -12.13 -10.29
N SER A 108 -21.45 -12.39 -11.07
CA SER A 108 -21.20 -11.61 -12.31
C SER A 108 -20.41 -12.35 -13.40
N VAL A 109 -21.11 -13.11 -14.25
CA VAL A 109 -20.55 -13.60 -15.53
C VAL A 109 -19.97 -12.43 -16.36
N ASN A 110 -20.56 -11.24 -16.25
CA ASN A 110 -20.14 -10.05 -16.97
C ASN A 110 -18.76 -9.53 -16.54
N LEU A 111 -18.43 -9.56 -15.25
CA LEU A 111 -17.16 -9.03 -14.74
C LEU A 111 -15.95 -9.71 -15.39
N LYS A 112 -15.98 -11.04 -15.52
CA LYS A 112 -14.93 -11.80 -16.20
C LYS A 112 -14.80 -11.39 -17.67
N LEU A 113 -15.93 -11.28 -18.38
CA LEU A 113 -15.95 -10.86 -19.78
C LEU A 113 -15.39 -9.45 -19.97
N ILE A 114 -15.69 -8.53 -19.05
CA ILE A 114 -15.15 -7.17 -19.03
C ILE A 114 -13.63 -7.19 -18.82
N CYS A 115 -13.13 -7.97 -17.86
CA CYS A 115 -11.68 -8.13 -17.63
C CYS A 115 -10.96 -8.70 -18.86
N ASP A 116 -11.52 -9.74 -19.48
CA ASP A 116 -10.98 -10.34 -20.70
C ASP A 116 -10.98 -9.34 -21.89
N ALA A 117 -12.01 -8.50 -21.99
CA ALA A 117 -12.10 -7.46 -23.01
C ALA A 117 -11.07 -6.35 -22.79
N LEU A 118 -10.87 -5.91 -21.54
CA LEU A 118 -9.84 -4.95 -21.15
C LEU A 118 -8.44 -5.49 -21.49
N GLN A 119 -8.14 -6.75 -21.15
CA GLN A 119 -6.88 -7.41 -21.50
C GLN A 119 -6.65 -7.40 -23.03
N LYS A 120 -7.66 -7.76 -23.83
CA LYS A 120 -7.56 -7.74 -25.31
C LYS A 120 -7.31 -6.33 -25.87
N LYS A 121 -7.72 -5.29 -25.17
CA LYS A 121 -7.41 -3.88 -25.48
C LYS A 121 -6.04 -3.43 -24.95
N GLY A 122 -5.21 -4.35 -24.44
CA GLY A 122 -3.88 -4.06 -23.91
C GLY A 122 -3.89 -3.45 -22.52
N LYS A 123 -5.01 -3.49 -21.79
CA LYS A 123 -5.06 -3.06 -20.39
C LYS A 123 -4.47 -4.13 -19.48
N ILE A 124 -3.84 -3.70 -18.40
CA ILE A 124 -3.33 -4.51 -17.32
C ILE A 124 -4.13 -4.14 -16.07
N ILE A 125 -4.89 -5.09 -15.55
CA ILE A 125 -5.58 -4.95 -14.27
C ILE A 125 -4.70 -5.62 -13.21
N VAL A 126 -4.40 -4.90 -12.15
CA VAL A 126 -3.75 -5.43 -10.94
C VAL A 126 -4.81 -5.43 -9.85
N ALA A 127 -5.12 -6.59 -9.28
CA ALA A 127 -6.17 -6.70 -8.27
C ALA A 127 -5.71 -7.44 -7.02
N SER A 128 -6.09 -6.93 -5.86
CA SER A 128 -5.76 -7.53 -4.56
C SER A 128 -6.68 -8.70 -4.21
N VAL A 129 -6.12 -9.73 -3.58
CA VAL A 129 -6.91 -10.76 -2.89
C VAL A 129 -7.55 -10.18 -1.62
N SER A 130 -8.75 -10.65 -1.25
CA SER A 130 -9.37 -10.29 0.04
C SER A 130 -8.47 -10.67 1.22
N ASN A 131 -8.37 -9.80 2.23
CA ASN A 131 -7.53 -10.06 3.39
C ASN A 131 -8.02 -11.32 4.13
N GLY A 132 -7.08 -12.22 4.47
CA GLY A 132 -7.41 -13.50 5.13
C GLY A 132 -7.88 -14.61 4.18
N HIS A 133 -8.02 -14.34 2.89
CA HIS A 133 -8.37 -15.33 1.89
C HIS A 133 -7.16 -15.72 1.02
N ARG A 134 -7.21 -16.91 0.43
CA ARG A 134 -6.20 -17.37 -0.54
C ARG A 134 -6.46 -16.85 -1.95
N GLN A 135 -7.72 -16.59 -2.25
CA GLN A 135 -8.19 -16.23 -3.58
C GLN A 135 -9.46 -15.40 -3.43
N SER A 136 -9.67 -14.47 -4.36
CA SER A 136 -10.91 -13.73 -4.55
C SER A 136 -10.94 -13.18 -5.97
N PHE A 137 -12.08 -12.64 -6.38
CA PHE A 137 -12.28 -12.07 -7.71
C PHE A 137 -12.22 -10.53 -7.66
N PRO A 138 -11.74 -9.85 -8.71
CA PRO A 138 -11.28 -10.40 -10.00
C PRO A 138 -9.81 -10.88 -9.99
N ALA A 139 -9.11 -10.84 -8.86
CA ALA A 139 -7.68 -11.20 -8.76
C ALA A 139 -7.35 -12.59 -9.32
N ALA A 140 -8.27 -13.55 -9.23
CA ALA A 140 -8.07 -14.90 -9.75
C ALA A 140 -8.39 -15.09 -11.25
N TYR A 141 -8.80 -14.04 -11.97
CA TYR A 141 -9.05 -14.17 -13.41
C TYR A 141 -7.72 -14.21 -14.18
N PRO A 142 -7.57 -15.09 -15.19
CA PRO A 142 -6.35 -15.14 -16.01
C PRO A 142 -6.03 -13.85 -16.77
N SER A 143 -7.01 -12.98 -16.96
CA SER A 143 -6.88 -11.64 -17.57
C SER A 143 -6.42 -10.55 -16.60
N VAL A 144 -6.15 -10.91 -15.34
CA VAL A 144 -5.80 -10.01 -14.24
C VAL A 144 -4.48 -10.48 -13.61
N ILE A 145 -3.64 -9.53 -13.20
CA ILE A 145 -2.52 -9.81 -12.31
C ILE A 145 -3.07 -9.84 -10.88
N GLY A 146 -3.29 -11.04 -10.37
CA GLY A 146 -3.72 -11.27 -8.99
C GLY A 146 -2.57 -11.06 -8.02
N VAL A 147 -2.81 -10.27 -6.97
CA VAL A 147 -1.80 -9.95 -5.96
C VAL A 147 -2.26 -10.36 -4.57
N ARG A 148 -1.41 -11.11 -3.87
CA ARG A 148 -1.55 -11.39 -2.44
C ARG A 148 -0.34 -10.86 -1.67
N GLY A 149 -0.56 -10.58 -0.39
CA GLY A 149 0.41 -9.95 0.46
C GLY A 149 1.31 -10.90 1.25
N SER A 150 2.58 -10.53 1.38
CA SER A 150 3.50 -11.03 2.42
C SER A 150 4.42 -9.90 2.89
N PHE A 151 5.17 -10.11 3.96
CA PHE A 151 6.19 -9.14 4.42
C PHE A 151 7.46 -9.30 3.58
N PHE A 152 8.06 -8.18 3.18
CA PHE A 152 9.35 -8.15 2.49
C PHE A 152 10.29 -7.12 3.11
N SER A 153 11.58 -7.23 2.80
CA SER A 153 12.60 -6.28 3.27
C SER A 153 12.51 -4.92 2.58
N SER A 154 12.03 -4.96 1.33
CA SER A 154 11.93 -3.86 0.39
C SER A 154 10.66 -4.04 -0.43
N SER A 155 9.96 -2.94 -0.72
CA SER A 155 8.79 -2.96 -1.60
C SER A 155 9.15 -3.13 -3.08
N GLU A 156 10.44 -3.24 -3.41
CA GLU A 156 10.89 -3.67 -4.74
C GLU A 156 11.01 -5.21 -4.86
N GLU A 157 10.95 -5.93 -3.74
CA GLU A 157 10.96 -7.39 -3.76
C GLU A 157 9.54 -7.94 -3.90
N TYR A 158 9.39 -8.95 -4.74
CA TYR A 158 8.13 -9.66 -4.96
C TYR A 158 8.40 -11.05 -5.53
N TRP A 159 7.42 -11.94 -5.41
CA TRP A 159 7.43 -13.24 -6.06
C TRP A 159 6.43 -13.24 -7.20
N TYR A 160 6.76 -13.99 -8.27
CA TYR A 160 5.88 -14.09 -9.42
C TYR A 160 5.97 -15.44 -10.12
N ASN A 161 4.81 -16.02 -10.44
CA ASN A 161 4.69 -17.28 -11.19
C ASN A 161 3.43 -17.21 -12.05
N SER A 162 3.61 -17.20 -13.36
CA SER A 162 2.51 -17.12 -14.34
C SER A 162 1.56 -18.32 -14.33
N LYS A 163 1.92 -19.42 -13.65
CA LYS A 163 1.12 -20.65 -13.57
C LYS A 163 0.18 -20.71 -12.37
N GLU A 164 0.32 -19.81 -11.40
CA GLU A 164 -0.55 -19.73 -10.23
C GLU A 164 -1.84 -18.96 -10.55
N ASP A 165 -2.94 -19.28 -9.86
CA ASP A 165 -4.19 -18.51 -9.98
C ASP A 165 -4.03 -17.08 -9.45
N ILE A 166 -3.20 -16.90 -8.42
CA ILE A 166 -2.75 -15.61 -7.91
C ILE A 166 -1.26 -15.51 -8.21
N GLN A 167 -0.93 -14.81 -9.27
CA GLN A 167 0.40 -14.86 -9.90
C GLN A 167 1.47 -14.14 -9.10
N CYS A 168 1.10 -13.23 -8.20
CA CYS A 168 2.05 -12.33 -7.56
C CYS A 168 1.90 -12.27 -6.03
N ILE A 169 3.03 -12.34 -5.33
CA ILE A 169 3.14 -12.07 -3.89
C ILE A 169 3.98 -10.80 -3.70
N ALA A 170 3.44 -9.78 -3.03
CA ALA A 170 4.09 -8.49 -2.86
C ALA A 170 3.97 -7.94 -1.43
N ASP A 171 4.71 -6.86 -1.17
CA ASP A 171 4.94 -6.33 0.17
C ASP A 171 3.71 -5.69 0.82
N ILE A 172 3.37 -6.14 2.04
CA ILE A 172 2.30 -5.57 2.89
C ILE A 172 2.84 -4.76 4.07
N SER A 173 4.16 -4.68 4.24
CA SER A 173 4.77 -3.97 5.36
C SER A 173 4.16 -2.56 5.50
N PRO A 174 3.70 -2.14 6.68
CA PRO A 174 3.05 -0.85 6.80
C PRO A 174 3.91 0.31 6.28
N THR A 175 3.31 1.20 5.52
CA THR A 175 3.95 2.44 5.06
C THR A 175 3.27 3.65 5.68
N PHE A 176 4.07 4.67 6.01
CA PHE A 176 3.53 5.94 6.46
C PHE A 176 3.00 6.72 5.25
N THR A 177 1.78 7.22 5.35
CA THR A 177 1.15 8.10 4.36
C THR A 177 0.98 9.51 4.95
N SER A 178 0.04 10.30 4.43
CA SER A 178 -0.26 11.62 4.98
C SER A 178 -0.85 11.53 6.37
N TRP A 179 -0.45 12.48 7.23
CA TRP A 179 -0.98 12.63 8.58
C TRP A 179 -2.50 12.86 8.60
N THR A 180 -3.08 13.38 7.51
CA THR A 180 -4.50 13.68 7.39
C THR A 180 -5.36 12.48 7.03
N LEU A 181 -4.78 11.33 6.68
CA LEU A 181 -5.52 10.13 6.27
C LEU A 181 -5.91 9.22 7.45
N ASP A 182 -5.78 9.70 8.68
CA ASP A 182 -6.17 9.01 9.92
C ASP A 182 -5.88 7.51 9.94
N ASN A 183 -6.90 6.65 9.77
CA ASN A 183 -6.76 5.19 9.80
C ASN A 183 -5.77 4.66 8.77
N TYR A 184 -5.49 5.42 7.71
CA TYR A 184 -4.55 5.07 6.66
C TYR A 184 -3.20 5.75 6.77
N PHE A 185 -2.94 6.51 7.86
CA PHE A 185 -1.60 6.99 8.17
C PHE A 185 -0.58 5.84 8.18
N MET A 186 -1.01 4.65 8.60
CA MET A 186 -0.25 3.41 8.45
C MET A 186 -0.98 2.44 7.54
N PHE A 187 -0.68 2.51 6.26
CA PHE A 187 -1.33 1.70 5.25
C PHE A 187 -0.62 0.37 5.04
N SER A 188 -1.38 -0.73 5.01
CA SER A 188 -0.87 -2.10 4.90
C SER A 188 -1.91 -3.05 4.28
N GLY A 189 -1.58 -4.34 4.18
CA GLY A 189 -2.48 -5.38 3.67
C GLY A 189 -2.44 -5.54 2.15
N ASN A 190 -3.32 -6.39 1.62
CA ASN A 190 -3.29 -6.75 0.20
C ASN A 190 -3.54 -5.57 -0.74
N SER A 191 -4.27 -4.53 -0.30
CA SER A 191 -4.43 -3.28 -1.04
C SER A 191 -3.08 -2.59 -1.27
N ARG A 192 -2.20 -2.56 -0.25
CA ARG A 192 -0.84 -2.05 -0.39
C ARG A 192 -0.02 -2.90 -1.37
N ALA A 193 -0.08 -4.22 -1.26
CA ALA A 193 0.64 -5.12 -2.17
C ALA A 193 0.22 -4.89 -3.64
N CYS A 194 -1.08 -4.71 -3.90
CA CYS A 194 -1.62 -4.35 -5.21
C CYS A 194 -1.07 -3.00 -5.71
N ALA A 195 -1.08 -1.97 -4.87
CA ALA A 195 -0.52 -0.67 -5.17
C ALA A 195 1.00 -0.71 -5.47
N VAL A 196 1.76 -1.54 -4.73
CA VAL A 196 3.19 -1.77 -4.99
C VAL A 196 3.41 -2.32 -6.40
N ILE A 197 2.67 -3.36 -6.80
CA ILE A 197 2.80 -3.95 -8.13
C ILE A 197 2.41 -2.94 -9.24
N SER A 198 1.35 -2.16 -9.04
CA SER A 198 0.96 -1.10 -9.98
C SER A 198 2.09 -0.08 -10.20
N GLY A 199 2.79 0.33 -9.13
CA GLY A 199 3.95 1.20 -9.22
C GLY A 199 5.16 0.54 -9.89
N LEU A 200 5.43 -0.73 -9.58
CA LEU A 200 6.52 -1.49 -10.18
C LEU A 200 6.33 -1.69 -11.68
N LEU A 201 5.10 -1.88 -12.15
CA LEU A 201 4.81 -1.93 -13.59
C LEU A 201 5.25 -0.66 -14.30
N LEU A 202 4.95 0.53 -13.77
CA LEU A 202 5.41 1.80 -14.35
C LEU A 202 6.93 1.95 -14.35
N LYS A 203 7.59 1.50 -13.28
CA LYS A 203 9.05 1.47 -13.18
C LYS A 203 9.64 0.56 -14.27
N LEU A 204 9.10 -0.66 -14.41
CA LEU A 204 9.52 -1.62 -15.43
C LEU A 204 9.29 -1.12 -16.86
N GLU A 205 8.18 -0.44 -17.14
CA GLU A 205 7.97 0.21 -18.45
C GLU A 205 9.08 1.20 -18.80
N THR A 206 9.55 1.93 -17.79
CA THR A 206 10.57 2.96 -17.93
C THR A 206 11.94 2.33 -18.11
N ASP A 207 12.27 1.33 -17.28
CA ASP A 207 13.53 0.60 -17.32
C ASP A 207 13.72 -0.16 -18.65
N TYR A 208 12.65 -0.75 -19.17
CA TYR A 208 12.65 -1.48 -20.45
C TYR A 208 12.31 -0.61 -21.67
N ASN A 209 11.97 0.67 -21.45
CA ASN A 209 11.54 1.62 -22.48
C ASN A 209 10.47 1.04 -23.43
N MET A 210 9.41 0.45 -22.85
CA MET A 210 8.31 -0.16 -23.59
C MET A 210 6.96 0.03 -22.87
N ILE A 211 5.88 -0.03 -23.65
CA ILE A 211 4.52 -0.10 -23.09
C ILE A 211 4.19 -1.57 -22.85
N LEU A 212 3.80 -1.90 -21.62
CA LEU A 212 3.46 -3.26 -21.23
C LEU A 212 2.01 -3.60 -21.59
N ASN A 213 1.79 -4.86 -21.91
CA ASN A 213 0.50 -5.54 -21.86
C ASN A 213 0.60 -6.71 -20.86
N LEU A 214 -0.48 -7.45 -20.63
CA LEU A 214 -0.47 -8.52 -19.62
C LEU A 214 0.63 -9.59 -19.86
N GLU A 215 0.85 -9.99 -21.12
CA GLU A 215 1.83 -11.02 -21.48
C GLU A 215 3.28 -10.53 -21.21
N SER A 216 3.63 -9.36 -21.73
CA SER A 216 4.96 -8.76 -21.52
C SER A 216 5.19 -8.39 -20.05
N ALA A 217 4.17 -7.89 -19.35
CA ALA A 217 4.23 -7.64 -17.92
C ALA A 217 4.51 -8.93 -17.14
N GLY A 218 3.80 -10.02 -17.43
CA GLY A 218 4.02 -11.30 -16.77
C GLY A 218 5.45 -11.83 -16.99
N LEU A 219 5.96 -11.79 -18.22
CA LEU A 219 7.33 -12.23 -18.52
C LEU A 219 8.39 -11.40 -17.79
N ILE A 220 8.22 -10.07 -17.75
CA ILE A 220 9.17 -9.17 -17.10
C ILE A 220 9.07 -9.30 -15.58
N LEU A 221 7.86 -9.37 -15.02
CA LEU A 221 7.67 -9.60 -13.59
C LEU A 221 8.32 -10.91 -13.16
N GLU A 222 8.03 -12.02 -13.85
CA GLU A 222 8.61 -13.34 -13.57
C GLU A 222 10.14 -13.33 -13.63
N LYS A 223 10.71 -12.66 -14.63
CA LYS A 223 12.17 -12.53 -14.79
C LYS A 223 12.84 -11.74 -13.67
N ASN A 224 12.19 -10.70 -13.14
CA ASN A 224 12.77 -9.81 -12.12
C ASN A 224 12.32 -10.18 -10.69
N ALA A 225 11.44 -11.17 -10.53
CA ALA A 225 10.99 -11.66 -9.24
C ALA A 225 12.15 -12.27 -8.44
N THR A 226 12.12 -12.11 -7.11
CA THR A 226 13.12 -12.74 -6.23
C THR A 226 12.87 -14.24 -6.06
N ARG A 227 11.67 -14.71 -6.36
CA ARG A 227 11.26 -16.11 -6.29
C ARG A 227 10.12 -16.41 -7.29
N ASN A 228 10.11 -17.62 -7.86
CA ASN A 228 9.11 -18.07 -8.84
C ASN A 228 8.37 -19.36 -8.43
N ASP A 229 8.57 -19.80 -7.20
CA ASP A 229 7.95 -20.97 -6.57
C ASP A 229 7.62 -20.55 -5.13
N TRP A 230 6.52 -20.99 -4.55
CA TRP A 230 6.27 -20.82 -3.12
C TRP A 230 5.18 -21.77 -2.63
N THR A 231 5.15 -21.97 -1.32
CA THR A 231 4.06 -22.66 -0.61
C THR A 231 3.25 -21.66 0.21
N GLU A 232 2.06 -22.06 0.68
CA GLU A 232 1.29 -21.25 1.63
C GLU A 232 2.06 -20.93 2.91
N ASN A 233 2.94 -21.84 3.36
CA ASN A 233 3.75 -21.60 4.54
C ASN A 233 4.78 -20.48 4.30
N ASP A 234 5.34 -20.38 3.09
CA ASP A 234 6.27 -19.32 2.73
C ASP A 234 5.61 -17.93 2.81
N ILE A 235 4.34 -17.83 2.38
CA ILE A 235 3.57 -16.58 2.43
C ILE A 235 3.30 -16.17 3.89
N VAL A 236 2.99 -17.11 4.78
CA VAL A 236 2.56 -16.82 6.16
C VAL A 236 3.74 -16.71 7.14
N ALA A 237 4.82 -17.44 6.93
CA ALA A 237 5.95 -17.54 7.87
C ALA A 237 6.78 -16.24 8.00
N PHE A 238 6.71 -15.35 7.02
CA PHE A 238 7.54 -14.13 6.99
C PHE A 238 7.08 -13.02 7.96
N THR A 239 6.01 -13.26 8.72
CA THR A 239 5.35 -12.29 9.61
C THR A 239 6.11 -11.98 10.90
N ASP A 240 6.95 -12.89 11.40
CA ASP A 240 7.55 -12.77 12.74
C ASP A 240 9.05 -12.40 12.75
N THR A 241 9.81 -12.76 11.73
CA THR A 241 11.28 -12.75 11.76
C THR A 241 11.91 -11.40 11.44
N TYR A 242 11.19 -10.50 10.77
CA TYR A 242 11.74 -9.24 10.24
C TYR A 242 11.69 -8.04 11.20
N VAL A 243 11.08 -8.23 12.37
CA VAL A 243 10.82 -7.11 13.28
C VAL A 243 12.04 -6.74 14.13
N ILE A 244 13.04 -7.62 14.29
CA ILE A 244 14.14 -7.37 15.23
C ILE A 244 15.43 -7.09 14.44
N GLY A 245 15.73 -5.82 14.24
CA GLY A 245 17.00 -5.37 13.64
C GLY A 245 18.21 -5.72 14.51
N HIS A 246 19.37 -5.88 13.88
CA HIS A 246 20.63 -6.26 14.54
C HIS A 246 21.03 -5.26 15.64
N GLN A 247 21.53 -5.76 16.77
CA GLN A 247 21.97 -4.95 17.92
C GLN A 247 23.00 -3.89 17.51
N GLN A 248 22.71 -2.62 17.78
CA GLN A 248 23.69 -1.55 17.70
C GLN A 248 23.52 -0.71 18.98
N VAL A 249 24.64 -0.25 19.53
CA VAL A 249 24.67 0.48 20.81
C VAL A 249 23.99 1.84 20.60
N CYS A 250 22.91 2.06 21.33
CA CYS A 250 22.21 3.34 21.38
C CYS A 250 22.50 4.02 22.73
N ASP A 251 22.47 5.35 22.77
CA ASP A 251 22.70 6.09 24.02
C ASP A 251 21.64 5.69 25.06
N GLN A 252 22.12 5.29 26.25
CA GLN A 252 21.24 4.85 27.34
C GLN A 252 20.23 5.92 27.74
N SER A 253 20.59 7.20 27.66
CA SER A 253 19.69 8.31 27.97
C SER A 253 18.53 8.41 26.96
N VAL A 254 18.81 8.18 25.67
CA VAL A 254 17.79 8.12 24.61
C VAL A 254 16.86 6.93 24.86
N LEU A 255 17.41 5.75 25.15
CA LEU A 255 16.61 4.54 25.42
C LEU A 255 15.68 4.71 26.64
N VAL A 256 16.16 5.35 27.70
CA VAL A 256 15.35 5.64 28.90
C VAL A 256 14.20 6.61 28.57
N ALA A 257 14.48 7.68 27.81
CA ALA A 257 13.45 8.63 27.41
C ALA A 257 12.39 8.00 26.48
N VAL A 258 12.82 7.18 25.51
CA VAL A 258 11.92 6.43 24.63
C VAL A 258 11.06 5.44 25.43
N HIS A 259 11.66 4.72 26.38
CA HIS A 259 10.92 3.80 27.25
C HIS A 259 9.84 4.55 28.04
N GLN A 260 10.16 5.72 28.62
CA GLN A 260 9.17 6.49 29.39
C GLN A 260 7.99 6.92 28.52
N ILE A 261 8.25 7.47 27.33
CA ILE A 261 7.19 7.87 26.39
C ILE A 261 6.30 6.67 26.03
N LEU A 262 6.91 5.52 25.75
CA LEU A 262 6.14 4.31 25.43
C LEU A 262 5.34 3.81 26.63
N SER A 263 5.88 3.85 27.85
CA SER A 263 5.13 3.49 29.05
C SER A 263 3.87 4.34 29.20
N ASP A 264 3.97 5.64 28.97
CA ASP A 264 2.84 6.57 29.07
C ASP A 264 1.77 6.28 28.00
N ILE A 265 2.18 6.05 26.75
CA ILE A 265 1.27 5.77 25.62
C ILE A 265 0.62 4.39 25.72
N MET A 266 1.38 3.40 26.19
CA MET A 266 0.95 2.01 26.26
C MET A 266 0.24 1.68 27.57
N GLY A 267 0.31 2.58 28.56
CA GLY A 267 -0.23 2.36 29.91
C GLY A 267 0.53 1.29 30.68
N TRP A 268 1.84 1.14 30.43
CA TRP A 268 2.66 0.21 31.20
C TRP A 268 2.90 0.79 32.58
N GLY A 269 2.55 0.03 33.62
CA GLY A 269 2.82 0.46 35.00
C GLY A 269 4.32 0.52 35.28
N ASP A 270 4.71 1.36 36.25
CA ASP A 270 6.12 1.66 36.60
C ASP A 270 7.01 0.44 36.91
N ASN A 271 6.40 -0.72 37.19
CA ASN A 271 7.10 -1.96 37.53
C ASN A 271 7.26 -2.94 36.35
N ILE A 272 6.77 -2.61 35.16
CA ILE A 272 6.91 -3.47 33.97
C ILE A 272 8.27 -3.20 33.32
N VAL A 273 9.14 -4.21 33.34
CA VAL A 273 10.39 -4.19 32.57
C VAL A 273 10.09 -4.72 31.17
N VAL A 274 10.14 -3.85 30.17
CA VAL A 274 9.96 -4.21 28.77
C VAL A 274 11.32 -4.45 28.13
N ASP A 275 11.51 -5.62 27.53
CA ASP A 275 12.74 -5.92 26.77
C ASP A 275 12.87 -4.90 25.61
N LEU A 276 14.08 -4.38 25.38
CA LEU A 276 14.33 -3.33 24.40
C LEU A 276 13.98 -3.75 22.95
N ASN A 277 13.89 -5.05 22.68
CA ASN A 277 13.51 -5.64 21.40
C ASN A 277 12.09 -6.19 21.38
N THR A 278 11.30 -5.89 22.42
CA THR A 278 9.86 -6.22 22.44
C THR A 278 9.19 -5.65 21.20
N ASN A 279 8.49 -6.51 20.46
CA ASN A 279 7.71 -6.09 19.30
C ASN A 279 6.52 -5.24 19.78
N LEU A 280 6.65 -3.92 19.64
CA LEU A 280 5.67 -2.95 20.11
C LEU A 280 4.32 -3.09 19.39
N PHE A 281 4.34 -3.52 18.14
CA PHE A 281 3.12 -3.69 17.34
C PHE A 281 2.27 -4.87 17.83
N LYS A 282 2.90 -6.00 18.17
CA LYS A 282 2.22 -7.13 18.83
C LYS A 282 1.65 -6.76 20.20
N ASN A 283 2.17 -5.71 20.83
CA ASN A 283 1.71 -5.20 22.13
C ASN A 283 0.71 -4.04 22.00
N GLY A 284 0.20 -3.76 20.80
CA GLY A 284 -0.89 -2.79 20.58
C GLY A 284 -0.42 -1.36 20.30
N LEU A 285 0.84 -1.15 19.88
CA LEU A 285 1.29 0.15 19.35
C LEU A 285 0.69 0.44 17.97
N ILE A 286 0.29 -0.60 17.21
CA ILE A 286 -0.17 -0.50 15.82
C ILE A 286 -1.35 0.47 15.58
N HIS A 287 -2.03 0.92 16.63
CA HIS A 287 -3.11 1.91 16.50
C HIS A 287 -2.56 3.30 16.13
N THR A 288 -3.11 3.89 15.07
CA THR A 288 -2.72 5.20 14.53
C THR A 288 -2.59 6.29 15.60
N ASN A 289 -3.56 6.39 16.51
CA ASN A 289 -3.56 7.42 17.55
C ASN A 289 -2.32 7.32 18.45
N LYS A 290 -1.92 6.12 18.83
CA LYS A 290 -0.73 5.89 19.65
C LYS A 290 0.55 6.21 18.88
N ILE A 291 0.62 5.91 17.59
CA ILE A 291 1.81 6.18 16.79
C ILE A 291 1.95 7.67 16.47
N LYS A 292 0.84 8.35 16.15
CA LYS A 292 0.82 9.81 16.03
C LYS A 292 1.29 10.46 17.34
N GLN A 293 0.76 10.01 18.48
CA GLN A 293 1.18 10.52 19.79
C GLN A 293 2.66 10.24 20.08
N LEU A 294 3.14 9.02 19.77
CA LEU A 294 4.55 8.64 19.92
C LEU A 294 5.46 9.57 19.14
N ILE A 295 5.14 9.87 17.88
CA ILE A 295 5.95 10.76 17.06
C ILE A 295 5.98 12.17 17.65
N ILE A 296 4.82 12.72 18.05
CA ILE A 296 4.72 14.04 18.69
C ILE A 296 5.60 14.12 19.96
N ASP A 297 5.51 13.11 20.83
CA ASP A 297 6.23 13.11 22.09
C ASP A 297 7.74 12.93 21.89
N LEU A 298 8.15 12.13 20.91
CA LEU A 298 9.56 12.00 20.51
C LEU A 298 10.11 13.33 19.96
N GLU A 299 9.40 13.97 19.03
CA GLU A 299 9.80 15.26 18.46
C GLU A 299 9.96 16.32 19.55
N LYS A 300 9.00 16.39 20.47
CA LYS A 300 9.03 17.33 21.60
C LYS A 300 10.18 17.03 22.56
N GLN A 301 10.39 15.77 22.93
CA GLN A 301 11.41 15.36 23.90
C GLN A 301 12.83 15.64 23.40
N PHE A 302 13.08 15.42 22.11
CA PHE A 302 14.42 15.55 21.52
C PHE A 302 14.63 16.85 20.72
N GLY A 303 13.58 17.67 20.55
CA GLY A 303 13.66 18.91 19.76
C GLY A 303 14.01 18.65 18.30
N ILE A 304 13.45 17.59 17.72
CA ILE A 304 13.68 17.14 16.34
C ILE A 304 12.38 17.19 15.52
N THR A 305 12.49 16.99 14.21
CA THR A 305 11.36 16.74 13.33
C THR A 305 11.58 15.41 12.63
N ILE A 306 10.61 14.51 12.70
CA ILE A 306 10.68 13.19 12.11
C ILE A 306 9.89 13.22 10.80
N ASN A 307 10.60 13.17 9.67
CA ASN A 307 9.96 13.14 8.36
C ASN A 307 9.28 11.77 8.13
N HIS A 308 7.96 11.72 8.31
CA HIS A 308 7.15 10.50 8.16
C HIS A 308 7.34 9.79 6.82
N SER A 309 7.61 10.52 5.74
CA SER A 309 7.84 9.94 4.41
C SER A 309 9.13 9.12 4.31
N ASN A 310 10.06 9.28 5.26
CA ASN A 310 11.35 8.59 5.28
C ASN A 310 11.47 7.54 6.41
N ILE A 311 10.45 7.40 7.27
CA ILE A 311 10.47 6.41 8.33
C ILE A 311 9.99 5.08 7.77
N LYS A 312 10.63 3.97 8.15
CA LYS A 312 10.09 2.63 7.91
C LYS A 312 9.27 2.19 9.12
N TYR A 313 8.25 1.37 8.92
CA TYR A 313 7.52 0.73 10.02
C TYR A 313 8.45 0.05 11.03
N THR A 314 9.52 -0.59 10.55
CA THR A 314 10.55 -1.23 11.38
C THR A 314 11.35 -0.25 12.24
N SER A 315 11.37 1.04 11.92
CA SER A 315 12.00 2.06 12.76
C SER A 315 11.24 2.29 14.07
N LEU A 316 9.94 1.94 14.13
CA LEU A 316 9.11 2.12 15.33
C LEU A 316 8.77 0.79 16.03
N CYS A 317 9.39 -0.32 15.64
CA CYS A 317 8.96 -1.64 16.09
C CYS A 317 9.41 -2.05 17.49
N SER A 318 10.44 -1.38 18.03
CA SER A 318 11.06 -1.69 19.31
C SER A 318 11.69 -0.42 19.91
N ILE A 319 11.95 -0.43 21.22
CA ILE A 319 12.64 0.68 21.89
C ILE A 319 14.01 0.91 21.24
N ASN A 320 14.73 -0.17 20.92
CA ASN A 320 16.01 -0.09 20.21
C ASN A 320 15.89 0.53 18.81
N SER A 321 14.87 0.16 18.04
CA SER A 321 14.65 0.72 16.70
C SER A 321 14.35 2.21 16.76
N ILE A 322 13.52 2.63 17.72
CA ILE A 322 13.18 4.03 17.92
C ILE A 322 14.43 4.80 18.37
N GLY A 323 15.18 4.29 19.34
CA GLY A 323 16.42 4.90 19.79
C GLY A 323 17.40 5.15 18.64
N LYS A 324 17.56 4.19 17.72
CA LYS A 324 18.39 4.35 16.52
C LYS A 324 17.90 5.45 15.58
N LEU A 325 16.58 5.50 15.34
CA LEU A 325 15.98 6.55 14.53
C LEU A 325 16.29 7.94 15.12
N ILE A 326 16.07 8.10 16.43
CA ILE A 326 16.33 9.36 17.13
C ILE A 326 17.81 9.72 17.10
N GLY A 327 18.69 8.78 17.43
CA GLY A 327 20.15 8.99 17.43
C GLY A 327 20.65 9.49 16.07
N GLY A 328 20.19 8.87 14.97
CA GLY A 328 20.57 9.30 13.62
C GLY A 328 20.14 10.74 13.30
N ILE A 329 18.93 11.14 13.69
CA ILE A 329 18.41 12.50 13.42
C ILE A 329 19.14 13.55 14.27
N VAL A 330 19.40 13.24 15.55
CA VAL A 330 20.13 14.15 16.45
C VAL A 330 21.57 14.37 15.97
N ASP A 331 22.25 13.31 15.52
CA ASP A 331 23.60 13.40 14.97
C ASP A 331 23.66 14.25 13.69
N GLU A 332 22.68 14.10 12.80
CA GLU A 332 22.57 14.92 11.58
C GLU A 332 22.35 16.40 11.90
N LYS A 333 21.45 16.71 12.83
CA LYS A 333 21.18 18.08 13.27
C LYS A 333 22.43 18.75 13.84
N THR A 334 23.16 18.03 14.69
CA THR A 334 24.39 18.54 15.33
C THR A 334 25.49 18.85 14.31
N LYS A 335 25.57 18.10 13.20
CA LYS A 335 26.51 18.38 12.09
C LYS A 335 26.12 19.59 11.25
N ILE A 336 24.82 19.90 11.15
CA ILE A 336 24.33 21.08 10.41
C ILE A 336 24.57 22.36 11.22
N ASP A 337 24.47 22.24 12.55
CA ASP A 337 24.63 23.35 13.50
C ASP A 337 26.11 23.65 13.87
N SER A 338 27.07 22.83 13.41
CA SER A 338 28.52 22.95 13.69
C SER A 338 29.32 23.57 12.56
#